data_AF-A0A7W1NR06-F1
#
_entry.id   AF-A0A7W1NR06-F1
#
_cell.length_a   1.000
_cell.length_b   1.000
_cell.length_c   1.000
_cell.angle_alpha   90.00
_cell.angle_beta   90.00
_cell.angle_gamma   90.00
#
_symmetry.space_group_name_H-M   'P 1'
#
loop_
_entity.id
_entity.type
_entity.pdbx_description
1 polymer ?
#
loop_
_entity_poly.entity_id
_entity_poly.type
_entity_poly.pdbx_seq_one_letter_code
_entity_poly.pdbx_strand_id
1 'polypeptide(L)'
;MDKPKNDFLVSTMEPEILTIDDLIQEAREQAVDSEREKAFKTITKALKMDASNTEALWLYATLNPNKEKAISALKKLLSIDPEHPKARGYLKKLVSSENALAVSGNTTTNQNDLMARMLKNQEKLIEQQSRQPIINIHNQAIANSSGTPLVEKNQTAYIIGLLAGIFFCTFGVAHIINGKVGSGIVNMLVGWVLWPALAGLIVTVTFGFGLLLVIPMHIALAHSTAKKGARTMFAASF
;
A
#
# COMPACT_ATOMS: atom_id res chain seq x y z
N MET A 1 -81.34 12.32 4.94
CA MET A 1 -80.11 11.84 4.28
C MET A 1 -78.96 12.07 5.25
N ASP A 2 -78.76 11.10 6.14
CA ASP A 2 -77.70 11.15 7.15
C ASP A 2 -76.40 10.65 6.54
N LYS A 3 -75.35 11.49 6.61
CA LYS A 3 -73.98 11.08 6.28
C LYS A 3 -73.41 10.29 7.45
N PRO A 4 -72.81 9.11 7.23
CA PRO A 4 -72.12 8.40 8.29
C PRO A 4 -70.91 9.22 8.76
N LYS A 5 -70.82 9.46 10.07
CA LYS A 5 -69.62 9.95 10.75
C LYS A 5 -68.54 8.88 10.59
N ASN A 6 -67.50 9.19 9.83
CA ASN A 6 -66.26 8.42 9.86
C ASN A 6 -65.58 8.75 11.19
N ASP A 7 -65.81 7.91 12.19
CA ASP A 7 -64.99 7.85 13.39
C ASP A 7 -63.60 7.39 12.94
N PHE A 8 -62.77 8.39 12.66
CA PHE A 8 -61.35 8.24 12.37
C PHE A 8 -60.72 7.64 13.62
N LEU A 9 -60.62 6.32 13.67
CA LEU A 9 -59.80 5.60 14.62
C LEU A 9 -58.38 6.11 14.40
N VAL A 10 -58.00 7.14 15.17
CA VAL A 10 -56.62 7.55 15.39
C VAL A 10 -55.99 6.32 16.02
N SER A 11 -55.47 5.44 15.18
CA SER A 11 -54.61 4.34 15.57
C SER A 11 -53.47 5.00 16.31
N THR A 12 -53.52 4.90 17.63
CA THR A 12 -52.44 5.33 18.50
C THR A 12 -51.27 4.45 18.13
N MET A 13 -50.42 4.95 17.22
CA MET A 13 -49.10 4.38 16.98
C MET A 13 -48.39 4.48 18.31
N GLU A 14 -48.39 3.39 19.06
CA GLU A 14 -47.47 3.23 20.18
C GLU A 14 -46.07 3.47 19.60
N PRO A 15 -45.28 4.36 20.22
CA PRO A 15 -43.93 4.61 19.75
C PRO A 15 -43.19 3.28 19.78
N GLU A 16 -42.82 2.79 18.60
CA GLU A 16 -42.03 1.57 18.44
C GLU A 16 -40.74 1.78 19.25
N ILE A 17 -40.61 1.04 20.35
CA ILE A 17 -39.46 1.15 21.24
C ILE A 17 -38.29 0.53 20.48
N LEU A 18 -37.55 1.37 19.75
CA LEU A 18 -36.35 0.93 19.04
C LEU A 18 -35.39 0.28 20.03
N THR A 19 -35.05 -0.98 19.78
CA THR A 19 -34.03 -1.68 20.55
C THR A 19 -32.64 -1.21 20.14
N ILE A 20 -31.64 -1.55 20.95
CA ILE A 20 -30.23 -1.24 20.64
C ILE A 20 -29.81 -1.93 19.35
N ASP A 21 -30.27 -3.16 19.14
CA ASP A 21 -29.96 -3.96 17.95
C ASP A 21 -30.57 -3.33 16.69
N ASP A 22 -31.80 -2.80 16.78
CA ASP A 22 -32.43 -2.06 15.68
C ASP A 22 -31.62 -0.82 15.29
N LEU A 23 -31.14 -0.06 16.28
CA LEU A 23 -30.28 1.11 16.02
C LEU A 23 -28.94 0.73 15.41
N ILE A 24 -28.36 -0.40 15.81
CA ILE A 24 -27.10 -0.91 15.24
C ILE A 24 -27.32 -1.35 13.79
N GLN A 25 -28.43 -2.05 13.51
CA GLN A 25 -28.79 -2.49 12.17
C GLN A 25 -29.06 -1.30 11.25
N GLU A 26 -29.87 -0.32 11.68
CA GLU A 26 -30.14 0.91 10.93
C GLU A 26 -28.84 1.68 10.62
N ALA A 27 -27.92 1.77 11.60
CA ALA A 27 -26.63 2.43 11.39
C ALA A 27 -25.74 1.68 10.36
N ARG A 28 -25.83 0.34 10.27
CA ARG A 28 -25.10 -0.44 9.25
C ARG A 28 -25.67 -0.19 7.86
N GLU A 29 -26.99 -0.16 7.72
CA GLU A 29 -27.68 0.13 6.45
C GLU A 29 -27.32 1.53 5.95
N GLN A 30 -27.42 2.53 6.83
CA GLN A 30 -27.00 3.91 6.52
C GLN A 30 -25.52 4.02 6.13
N ALA A 31 -24.64 3.19 6.72
CA ALA A 31 -23.23 3.16 6.36
C ALA A 31 -22.97 2.56 4.97
N VAL A 32 -23.78 1.58 4.54
CA VAL A 32 -23.72 0.97 3.20
C VAL A 32 -24.22 1.96 2.14
N ASP A 33 -25.28 2.70 2.45
CA ASP A 33 -25.86 3.73 1.56
C ASP A 33 -25.01 5.01 1.47
N SER A 34 -23.79 4.99 2.01
CA SER A 34 -22.86 6.12 2.08
C SER A 34 -23.38 7.32 2.90
N GLU A 35 -24.44 7.14 3.70
CA GLU A 35 -25.00 8.15 4.59
C GLU A 35 -24.25 8.20 5.94
N ARG A 36 -22.92 8.32 5.87
CA ARG A 36 -22.00 8.16 7.01
C ARG A 36 -22.35 9.05 8.22
N GLU A 37 -22.82 10.27 7.99
CA GLU A 37 -23.20 11.20 9.05
C GLU A 37 -24.45 10.75 9.81
N LYS A 38 -25.45 10.19 9.11
CA LYS A 38 -26.66 9.65 9.73
C LYS A 38 -26.31 8.39 10.52
N ALA A 39 -25.57 7.46 9.91
CA ALA A 39 -25.05 6.26 10.58
C ALA A 39 -24.32 6.61 11.88
N PHE A 40 -23.49 7.66 11.85
CA PHE A 40 -22.78 8.15 13.03
C PHE A 40 -23.72 8.70 14.12
N LYS A 41 -24.78 9.41 13.75
CA LYS A 41 -25.79 9.90 14.71
C LYS A 41 -26.56 8.74 15.32
N THR A 42 -26.98 7.78 14.51
CA THR A 42 -27.74 6.59 14.94
C THR A 42 -26.93 5.73 15.89
N ILE A 43 -25.67 5.43 15.57
CA ILE A 43 -24.81 4.65 16.47
C ILE A 43 -24.47 5.38 17.77
N THR A 44 -24.42 6.72 17.73
CA THR A 44 -24.25 7.53 18.95
C THR A 44 -25.48 7.42 19.87
N LYS A 45 -26.69 7.23 19.32
CA LYS A 45 -27.89 6.93 20.14
C LYS A 45 -27.78 5.54 20.77
N ALA A 46 -27.36 4.53 20.01
CA ALA A 46 -27.15 3.17 20.53
C ALA A 46 -26.16 3.17 21.71
N LEU A 47 -25.03 3.88 21.58
CA LEU A 47 -24.02 4.02 22.65
C LEU A 47 -24.50 4.81 23.87
N LYS A 48 -25.55 5.63 23.76
CA LYS A 48 -26.18 6.28 24.93
C LYS A 48 -27.06 5.32 25.72
N MET A 49 -27.64 4.32 25.05
CA MET A 49 -28.44 3.27 25.68
C MET A 49 -27.53 2.23 26.36
N ASP A 50 -26.48 1.82 25.66
CA ASP A 50 -25.44 0.94 26.21
C ASP A 50 -24.05 1.35 25.72
N ALA A 51 -23.26 1.92 26.63
CA ALA A 51 -21.89 2.36 26.33
C ALA A 51 -20.87 1.20 26.22
N SER A 52 -21.27 -0.02 26.60
CA SER A 52 -20.44 -1.22 26.63
C SER A 52 -20.71 -2.20 25.49
N ASN A 53 -21.71 -1.93 24.64
CA ASN A 53 -22.00 -2.77 23.49
C ASN A 53 -20.81 -2.79 22.50
N THR A 54 -20.22 -3.97 22.32
CA THR A 54 -19.00 -4.18 21.53
C THR A 54 -19.20 -3.85 20.05
N GLU A 55 -20.36 -4.20 19.49
CA GLU A 55 -20.69 -3.92 18.09
C GLU A 55 -20.88 -2.42 17.85
N ALA A 56 -21.58 -1.73 18.76
CA ALA A 56 -21.77 -0.29 18.67
C ALA A 56 -20.44 0.48 18.77
N LEU A 57 -19.55 0.06 19.67
CA LEU A 57 -18.20 0.62 19.79
C LEU A 57 -17.36 0.39 18.53
N TRP A 58 -17.46 -0.79 17.90
CA TRP A 58 -16.77 -1.09 16.64
C TRP A 58 -17.27 -0.18 15.51
N LEU A 59 -18.59 -0.09 15.34
CA LEU A 59 -19.18 0.71 14.27
C LEU A 59 -18.91 2.20 14.49
N TYR A 60 -18.97 2.68 15.73
CA TYR A 60 -18.57 4.05 16.08
C TYR A 60 -17.11 4.34 15.68
N ALA A 61 -16.17 3.44 16.00
CA ALA A 61 -14.76 3.62 15.66
C ALA A 61 -14.49 3.66 14.15
N THR A 62 -15.25 2.90 13.35
CA THR A 62 -15.09 2.90 11.89
C THR A 62 -15.74 4.12 11.24
N LEU A 63 -16.86 4.61 11.77
CA LEU A 63 -17.59 5.75 11.23
C LEU A 63 -16.99 7.11 11.62
N ASN A 64 -16.32 7.21 12.77
CA ASN A 64 -15.81 8.47 13.31
C ASN A 64 -14.68 9.08 12.47
N PRO A 65 -14.79 10.35 12.02
CA PRO A 65 -13.73 11.01 11.26
C PRO A 65 -12.51 11.38 12.12
N ASN A 66 -12.69 11.53 13.44
CA ASN A 66 -11.60 11.86 14.34
C ASN A 66 -10.88 10.57 14.79
N LYS A 67 -9.62 10.43 14.36
CA LYS A 67 -8.78 9.25 14.65
C LYS A 67 -8.57 9.00 16.14
N GLU A 68 -8.38 10.04 16.96
CA GLU A 68 -8.17 9.89 18.40
C GLU A 68 -9.40 9.31 19.09
N LYS A 69 -10.59 9.79 18.71
CA LYS A 69 -11.86 9.27 19.22
C LYS A 69 -12.08 7.82 18.78
N ALA A 70 -11.75 7.48 17.53
CA ALA A 70 -11.79 6.11 17.04
C ALA A 70 -10.84 5.19 17.83
N ILE A 71 -9.59 5.63 18.07
CA ILE A 71 -8.60 4.88 18.88
C ILE A 71 -9.11 4.67 20.31
N SER A 72 -9.68 5.70 20.93
CA SER A 72 -10.26 5.59 22.28
C SER A 72 -11.40 4.58 22.34
N ALA A 73 -12.32 4.59 21.36
CA ALA A 73 -13.40 3.62 21.26
C ALA A 73 -12.89 2.19 21.05
N LEU A 74 -11.88 1.98 20.20
CA LEU A 74 -11.26 0.66 19.99
C LEU A 74 -10.55 0.14 21.25
N LYS A 75 -9.88 1.03 22.02
CA LYS A 75 -9.27 0.65 23.30
C LYS A 75 -10.33 0.21 24.31
N LYS A 76 -11.47 0.91 24.37
CA LYS A 76 -12.61 0.50 25.20
C LYS A 76 -13.17 -0.84 24.75
N LEU A 77 -13.38 -1.03 23.45
CA LEU A 77 -13.83 -2.32 22.91
C LEU A 77 -12.87 -3.46 23.30
N LEU A 78 -11.57 -3.28 23.13
CA LEU A 78 -10.56 -4.30 23.47
C LEU A 78 -10.41 -4.53 24.99
N SER A 79 -10.89 -3.61 25.83
CA SER A 79 -10.97 -3.85 27.28
C SER A 79 -12.14 -4.75 27.67
N ILE A 80 -13.18 -4.81 26.84
CA ILE A 80 -14.37 -5.66 27.02
C ILE A 80 -14.16 -7.02 26.34
N ASP A 81 -13.68 -7.01 25.11
CA ASP A 81 -13.33 -8.19 24.31
C ASP A 81 -11.87 -8.10 23.80
N PRO A 82 -10.90 -8.62 24.58
CA PRO A 82 -9.49 -8.59 24.23
C PRO A 82 -9.12 -9.37 22.96
N GLU A 83 -9.95 -10.36 22.59
CA GLU A 83 -9.68 -11.27 21.48
C GLU A 83 -10.33 -10.81 20.17
N HIS A 84 -10.99 -9.64 20.13
CA HIS A 84 -11.66 -9.13 18.94
C HIS A 84 -10.68 -8.84 17.78
N PRO A 85 -10.59 -9.71 16.75
CA PRO A 85 -9.50 -9.68 15.78
C PRO A 85 -9.55 -8.44 14.88
N LYS A 86 -10.76 -8.01 14.50
CA LYS A 86 -10.97 -6.82 13.65
C LYS A 86 -10.53 -5.54 14.36
N ALA A 87 -10.74 -5.46 15.68
CA ALA A 87 -10.42 -4.26 16.45
C ALA A 87 -8.90 -4.12 16.65
N ARG A 88 -8.20 -5.23 16.94
CA ARG A 88 -6.72 -5.25 17.02
C ARG A 88 -6.09 -4.83 15.69
N GLY A 89 -6.57 -5.40 14.57
CA GLY A 89 -6.07 -5.06 13.24
C GLY A 89 -6.29 -3.58 12.88
N TYR A 90 -7.49 -3.06 13.15
CA TYR A 90 -7.83 -1.67 12.85
C TYR A 90 -7.07 -0.66 13.74
N LEU A 91 -6.91 -0.96 15.03
CA LEU A 91 -6.12 -0.15 15.95
C LEU A 91 -4.65 -0.07 15.50
N LYS A 92 -4.04 -1.21 15.12
CA LYS A 92 -2.67 -1.25 14.60
C LYS A 92 -2.53 -0.34 13.37
N LYS A 93 -3.49 -0.38 12.44
CA LYS A 93 -3.49 0.47 11.23
C LYS A 93 -3.55 1.97 11.58
N LEU A 94 -4.42 2.36 12.51
CA LEU A 94 -4.57 3.76 12.91
C LEU A 94 -3.29 4.29 13.57
N VAL A 95 -2.72 3.55 14.53
CA VAL A 95 -1.49 3.92 15.24
C VAL A 95 -0.28 3.98 14.29
N SER A 96 -0.14 3.02 13.37
CA SER A 96 0.92 3.08 12.35
C SER A 96 0.78 4.31 11.44
N SER A 97 -0.45 4.71 11.09
CA SER A 97 -0.67 5.92 10.29
C SER A 97 -0.33 7.21 11.05
N GLU A 98 -0.56 7.24 12.35
CA GLU A 98 -0.23 8.38 13.21
C GLU A 98 1.28 8.53 13.37
N ASN A 99 1.98 7.42 13.63
CA ASN A 99 3.45 7.41 13.71
C ASN A 99 4.08 7.80 12.37
N ALA A 100 3.53 7.35 11.24
CA ALA A 100 4.03 7.74 9.91
C ALA A 100 3.88 9.25 9.66
N LEU A 101 2.77 9.86 10.09
CA LEU A 101 2.56 11.30 10.00
C LEU A 101 3.47 12.07 10.95
N ALA A 102 3.67 11.58 12.18
CA ALA A 102 4.58 12.18 13.14
C ALA A 102 6.04 12.13 12.68
N VAL A 103 6.45 11.01 12.05
CA VAL A 103 7.78 10.89 11.44
C VAL A 103 7.88 11.85 10.26
N SER A 104 6.90 11.88 9.34
CA SER A 104 6.90 12.77 8.18
C SER A 104 6.90 14.26 8.53
N GLY A 105 6.29 14.65 9.65
CA GLY A 105 6.28 16.04 10.14
C GLY A 105 7.59 16.45 10.83
N ASN A 106 8.31 15.49 11.42
CA ASN A 106 9.57 15.74 12.11
C ASN A 106 10.81 15.57 11.22
N THR A 107 10.72 14.96 10.03
CA THR A 107 11.88 14.80 9.15
C THR A 107 12.43 16.15 8.67
N THR A 108 11.59 17.13 8.36
CA THR A 108 12.07 18.46 7.90
C THR A 108 12.77 19.23 9.02
N THR A 109 12.26 19.18 10.24
CA THR A 109 12.89 19.85 11.39
C THR A 109 14.17 19.13 11.83
N ASN A 110 14.17 17.79 11.89
CA ASN A 110 15.37 17.02 12.23
C ASN A 110 16.42 17.03 11.14
N GLN A 111 16.04 17.14 9.86
CA GLN A 111 17.02 17.22 8.77
C GLN A 111 17.75 18.57 8.77
N ASN A 112 17.06 19.66 9.12
CA ASN A 112 17.68 20.96 9.33
C ASN A 112 18.60 20.97 10.56
N ASP A 113 18.17 20.38 11.69
CA ASP A 113 19.01 20.28 12.91
C ASP A 113 20.22 19.35 12.67
N LEU A 114 20.04 18.25 11.94
CA LEU A 114 21.11 17.33 11.58
C LEU A 114 22.13 18.00 10.65
N MET A 115 21.68 18.78 9.68
CA MET A 115 22.56 19.51 8.77
C MET A 115 23.34 20.59 9.53
N ALA A 116 22.71 21.31 10.46
CA ALA A 116 23.39 22.28 11.33
C ALA A 116 24.45 21.61 12.22
N ARG A 117 24.16 20.43 12.79
CA ARG A 117 25.14 19.66 13.56
C ARG A 117 26.30 19.15 12.70
N MET A 118 26.04 18.71 11.47
CA MET A 118 27.10 18.31 10.54
C MET A 118 28.01 19.47 10.16
N LEU A 119 27.45 20.65 9.86
CA LEU A 119 28.23 21.84 9.56
C LEU A 119 29.12 22.26 10.73
N LYS A 120 28.56 22.27 11.95
CA LYS A 120 29.33 22.59 13.17
C LYS A 120 30.45 21.59 13.45
N ASN A 121 30.22 20.31 13.16
CA ASN A 121 31.26 19.28 13.32
C ASN A 121 32.37 19.42 12.27
N GLN A 122 32.03 19.78 11.02
CA GLN A 122 33.04 20.06 9.99
C GLN A 122 33.90 21.27 10.35
N GLU A 123 33.28 22.35 10.85
CA GLU A 123 34.00 23.54 11.31
C GLU A 123 35.02 23.20 12.41
N LYS A 124 34.60 22.38 13.38
CA LYS A 124 35.48 21.91 14.46
C LYS A 124 36.64 21.03 13.96
N LEU A 125 36.40 20.20 12.95
CA LEU A 125 37.45 19.37 12.33
C LEU A 125 38.48 20.23 11.59
N ILE A 126 38.04 21.27 10.89
CA ILE A 126 38.93 22.23 10.21
C ILE A 126 39.76 23.00 11.25
N GLU A 127 39.15 23.41 12.36
CA GLU A 127 39.87 24.06 13.47
C GLU A 127 40.88 23.12 14.14
N GLN A 128 40.55 21.84 14.32
CA GLN A 128 41.49 20.85 14.85
C GLN A 128 42.65 20.55 13.90
N GLN A 129 42.40 20.47 12.59
CA GLN A 129 43.44 20.24 11.58
C GLN A 129 44.40 21.43 11.45
N SER A 130 43.89 22.66 11.54
CA SER A 130 44.72 23.88 11.49
C SER A 130 45.57 24.11 12.74
N ARG A 131 45.21 23.49 13.89
CA ARG A 131 45.99 23.56 15.14
C ARG A 131 47.03 22.44 15.28
N GLN A 132 47.05 21.45 14.40
CA GLN A 132 48.05 20.38 14.44
C GLN A 132 49.27 20.80 13.62
N PRO A 133 50.48 20.89 14.20
CA PRO A 133 51.70 21.09 13.42
C PRO A 133 51.85 19.92 12.44
N ILE A 134 52.20 20.23 11.18
CA ILE A 134 52.42 19.27 10.10
C ILE A 134 53.56 18.32 10.52
N ILE A 135 53.24 17.20 11.17
CA ILE A 135 54.21 16.15 11.51
C ILE A 135 53.64 14.80 11.08
N ASN A 136 54.22 14.29 9.99
CA ASN A 136 54.21 12.91 9.48
C ASN A 136 52.88 12.18 9.26
N ILE A 137 52.36 12.37 8.04
CA ILE A 137 51.39 11.51 7.37
C ILE A 137 52.09 10.22 6.91
N HIS A 138 52.09 9.15 7.72
CA HIS A 138 52.45 7.83 7.16
C HIS A 138 51.73 6.59 7.72
N ASN A 139 50.93 6.64 8.79
CA ASN A 139 50.54 5.36 9.44
C ASN A 139 49.07 5.16 9.88
N GLN A 140 48.08 5.92 9.38
CA GLN A 140 46.68 5.77 9.85
C GLN A 140 45.69 5.13 8.87
N ALA A 141 46.12 4.59 7.73
CA ALA A 141 45.20 4.03 6.72
C ALA A 141 44.70 2.59 6.99
N ILE A 142 45.16 1.90 8.05
CA ILE A 142 44.96 0.44 8.16
C ILE A 142 43.92 0.02 9.23
N ALA A 143 43.49 0.91 10.14
CA ALA A 143 42.72 0.48 11.31
C ALA A 143 41.17 0.48 11.19
N ASN A 144 40.58 0.96 10.09
CA ASN A 144 39.12 1.19 10.00
C ASN A 144 38.34 0.28 9.03
N SER A 145 38.92 -0.83 8.54
CA SER A 145 38.31 -1.68 7.50
C SER A 145 37.73 -3.03 7.97
N SER A 146 37.45 -3.21 9.26
CA SER A 146 37.02 -4.52 9.82
C SER A 146 35.55 -4.58 10.30
N GLY A 147 34.68 -3.70 9.82
CA GLY A 147 33.23 -3.83 10.01
C GLY A 147 32.55 -4.37 8.77
N THR A 148 32.28 -5.69 8.70
CA THR A 148 31.40 -6.24 7.67
C THR A 148 29.99 -5.66 7.87
N PRO A 149 29.45 -4.87 6.93
CA PRO A 149 28.09 -4.37 7.05
C PRO A 149 27.16 -5.58 7.08
N LEU A 150 26.30 -5.65 8.09
CA LEU A 150 25.20 -6.60 8.12
C LEU A 150 24.35 -6.34 6.87
N VAL A 151 24.49 -7.20 5.87
CA VAL A 151 23.72 -7.18 4.64
C VAL A 151 22.29 -7.51 5.01
N GLU A 152 21.49 -6.47 5.22
CA GLU A 152 20.05 -6.57 5.35
C GLU A 152 19.53 -7.28 4.10
N LYS A 153 19.01 -8.50 4.31
CA LYS A 153 18.61 -9.43 3.26
C LYS A 153 17.33 -8.90 2.60
N ASN A 154 17.50 -7.94 1.70
CA ASN A 154 16.41 -7.35 0.92
C ASN A 154 15.90 -8.38 -0.10
N GLN A 155 14.92 -9.18 0.32
CA GLN A 155 14.24 -10.17 -0.53
C GLN A 155 13.71 -9.55 -1.83
N THR A 156 13.30 -8.28 -1.80
CA THR A 156 12.87 -7.52 -2.97
C THR A 156 13.96 -7.41 -4.04
N ALA A 157 15.20 -7.14 -3.66
CA ALA A 157 16.31 -7.04 -4.60
C ALA A 157 16.62 -8.40 -5.25
N TYR A 158 16.50 -9.49 -4.47
CA TYR A 158 16.65 -10.85 -4.99
C TYR A 158 15.54 -11.21 -6.00
N ILE A 159 14.28 -10.89 -5.69
CA ILE A 159 13.14 -11.17 -6.58
C ILE A 159 13.27 -10.37 -7.89
N ILE A 160 13.60 -9.08 -7.81
CA ILE A 160 13.80 -8.24 -8.99
C ILE A 160 14.97 -8.74 -9.84
N GLY A 161 16.09 -9.10 -9.19
CA GLY A 161 17.26 -9.68 -9.87
C GLY A 161 16.94 -11.00 -10.58
N LEU A 162 16.15 -11.87 -9.94
CA LEU A 162 15.75 -13.16 -10.51
C LEU A 162 14.81 -12.99 -11.72
N LEU A 163 13.84 -12.08 -11.64
CA LEU A 163 12.96 -11.76 -12.77
C LEU A 163 13.73 -11.15 -13.94
N ALA A 164 14.65 -10.23 -13.67
CA ALA A 164 15.52 -9.65 -14.69
C ALA A 164 16.38 -10.75 -15.35
N GLY A 165 17.00 -11.63 -14.56
CA GLY A 165 17.83 -12.72 -15.08
C GLY A 165 17.07 -13.66 -16.03
N ILE A 166 15.86 -14.09 -15.66
CA ILE A 166 15.01 -14.94 -16.52
C ILE A 166 14.67 -14.22 -17.83
N PHE A 167 14.31 -12.93 -17.75
CA PHE A 167 14.01 -12.12 -18.92
C PHE A 167 15.23 -12.00 -19.86
N PHE A 168 16.41 -11.66 -19.32
CA PHE A 168 17.63 -11.52 -20.11
C PHE A 168 18.13 -12.85 -20.69
N CYS A 169 18.00 -13.97 -19.98
CA CYS A 169 18.37 -15.28 -20.51
C CYS A 169 17.47 -15.68 -21.69
N THR A 170 16.16 -15.51 -21.55
CA THR A 170 15.21 -15.90 -22.61
C THR A 170 15.34 -15.03 -23.85
N PHE A 171 15.47 -13.70 -23.70
CA PHE A 171 15.67 -12.79 -24.82
C PHE A 171 17.08 -12.84 -25.42
N GLY A 172 18.11 -12.95 -24.58
CA GLY A 172 19.51 -12.98 -25.01
C GLY A 172 19.81 -14.20 -25.87
N VAL A 173 19.38 -15.39 -25.44
CA VAL A 173 19.58 -16.64 -26.19
C VAL A 173 18.82 -16.62 -27.52
N ALA A 174 17.57 -16.13 -27.53
CA ALA A 174 16.75 -16.06 -28.74
C ALA A 174 17.35 -15.15 -29.83
N HIS A 175 18.05 -14.07 -29.44
CA HIS A 175 18.68 -13.14 -30.39
C HIS A 175 20.06 -13.59 -30.87
N ILE A 176 20.84 -14.27 -30.02
CA ILE A 176 22.13 -14.86 -30.41
C ILE A 176 21.91 -15.92 -31.51
N ILE A 177 20.85 -16.73 -31.39
CA ILE A 177 20.52 -17.78 -32.36
C ILE A 177 20.14 -17.21 -33.75
N ASN A 178 19.63 -15.98 -33.83
CA ASN A 178 19.19 -15.38 -35.09
C ASN A 178 20.26 -14.53 -35.83
N GLY A 179 21.50 -14.46 -35.32
CA GLY A 179 22.61 -13.76 -35.97
C GLY A 179 22.43 -12.24 -36.16
N LYS A 180 21.37 -11.65 -35.58
CA LYS A 180 21.00 -10.23 -35.72
C LYS A 180 21.00 -9.53 -34.37
N VAL A 181 22.16 -9.54 -33.71
CA VAL A 181 22.32 -8.98 -32.35
C VAL A 181 22.02 -7.47 -32.34
N GLY A 182 22.42 -6.75 -33.40
CA GLY A 182 22.21 -5.30 -33.50
C GLY A 182 20.74 -4.87 -33.61
N SER A 183 19.93 -5.52 -34.46
CA SER A 183 18.50 -5.20 -34.54
C SER A 183 17.73 -5.68 -33.31
N GLY A 184 18.23 -6.73 -32.63
CA GLY A 184 17.66 -7.23 -31.39
C GLY A 184 17.70 -6.21 -30.27
N ILE A 185 18.82 -5.52 -30.07
CA ILE A 185 18.97 -4.49 -29.03
C ILE A 185 18.00 -3.33 -29.25
N VAL A 186 17.86 -2.86 -30.49
CA VAL A 186 16.93 -1.77 -30.83
C VAL A 186 15.47 -2.19 -30.59
N ASN A 187 15.08 -3.39 -31.04
CA ASN A 187 13.74 -3.91 -30.77
C ASN A 187 13.49 -4.18 -29.28
N MET A 188 14.52 -4.50 -28.51
CA MET A 188 14.43 -4.69 -27.07
C MET A 188 14.23 -3.36 -26.34
N LEU A 189 14.95 -2.30 -26.73
CA LEU A 189 14.74 -0.94 -26.18
C LEU A 189 13.36 -0.40 -26.52
N VAL A 190 12.94 -0.54 -27.78
CA VAL A 190 11.59 -0.14 -28.21
C VAL A 190 10.53 -0.96 -27.47
N GLY A 191 10.71 -2.27 -27.36
CA GLY A 191 9.83 -3.14 -26.59
C GLY A 191 9.75 -2.76 -25.12
N TRP A 192 10.89 -2.44 -24.48
CA TRP A 192 10.93 -2.08 -23.06
C TRP A 192 10.25 -0.75 -22.75
N VAL A 193 10.27 0.22 -23.68
CA VAL A 193 9.56 1.50 -23.50
C VAL A 193 8.08 1.38 -23.87
N LEU A 194 7.77 0.66 -24.95
CA LEU A 194 6.41 0.57 -25.48
C LEU A 194 5.53 -0.41 -24.69
N TRP A 195 6.12 -1.48 -24.16
CA TRP A 195 5.39 -2.55 -23.49
C TRP A 195 4.74 -2.14 -22.15
N PRO A 196 5.43 -1.42 -21.23
CA PRO A 196 4.81 -0.94 -20.01
C PRO A 196 3.66 0.04 -20.26
N ALA A 197 3.78 0.89 -21.28
CA ALA A 197 2.72 1.82 -21.67
C ALA A 197 1.49 1.06 -22.18
N LEU A 198 1.69 0.06 -23.05
CA LEU A 198 0.60 -0.76 -23.57
C LEU A 198 -0.04 -1.65 -22.50
N ALA A 199 0.78 -2.29 -21.65
CA ALA A 199 0.32 -3.11 -20.54
C ALA A 199 -0.44 -2.28 -19.50
N GLY A 200 0.05 -1.09 -19.19
CA GLY A 200 -0.64 -0.12 -18.34
C GLY A 200 -2.02 0.20 -18.91
N LEU A 201 -2.10 0.61 -20.17
CA LEU A 201 -3.36 0.93 -20.85
C LEU A 201 -4.35 -0.23 -20.83
N ILE A 202 -3.91 -1.46 -21.11
CA ILE A 202 -4.76 -2.66 -21.09
C ILE A 202 -5.29 -2.93 -19.68
N VAL A 203 -4.43 -2.82 -18.65
CA VAL A 203 -4.83 -3.03 -17.25
C VAL A 203 -5.86 -1.98 -16.82
N THR A 204 -5.69 -0.71 -17.20
CA THR A 204 -6.63 0.36 -16.86
C THR A 204 -7.98 0.14 -17.53
N VAL A 205 -8.00 -0.25 -18.81
CA VAL A 205 -9.25 -0.45 -19.57
C VAL A 205 -10.01 -1.70 -19.11
N THR A 206 -9.30 -2.75 -18.72
CA THR A 206 -9.92 -4.04 -18.34
C THR A 206 -10.11 -4.22 -16.84
N PHE A 207 -9.86 -3.19 -16.02
CA PHE A 207 -9.88 -3.27 -14.55
C PHE A 207 -9.11 -4.48 -14.00
N GLY A 208 -7.96 -4.80 -14.60
CA GLY A 208 -7.09 -5.90 -14.20
C GLY A 208 -7.45 -7.29 -14.74
N PHE A 209 -8.62 -7.50 -15.35
CA PHE A 209 -8.99 -8.81 -15.91
C PHE A 209 -8.20 -9.17 -17.18
N GLY A 210 -7.69 -8.16 -17.91
CA GLY A 210 -6.93 -8.35 -19.15
C GLY A 210 -5.63 -9.14 -18.96
N LEU A 211 -5.02 -9.12 -17.77
CA LEU A 211 -3.78 -9.85 -17.50
C LEU A 211 -3.93 -11.37 -17.69
N LEU A 212 -5.11 -11.94 -17.40
CA LEU A 212 -5.36 -13.38 -17.56
C LEU A 212 -5.39 -13.82 -19.03
N LEU A 213 -5.76 -12.93 -19.96
CA LEU A 213 -5.83 -13.23 -21.39
C LEU A 213 -4.54 -12.85 -22.13
N VAL A 214 -3.86 -11.80 -21.67
CA VAL A 214 -2.63 -11.30 -22.31
C VAL A 214 -1.47 -12.29 -22.12
N ILE A 215 -1.34 -12.93 -20.95
CA ILE A 215 -0.23 -13.86 -20.67
C ILE A 215 -0.25 -15.08 -21.62
N PRO A 216 -1.37 -15.84 -21.77
CA PRO A 216 -1.43 -16.95 -22.72
C PRO A 216 -1.21 -16.53 -24.17
N MET A 217 -1.77 -15.38 -24.56
CA MET A 217 -1.60 -14.85 -25.92
C MET A 217 -0.14 -14.51 -26.23
N HIS A 218 0.59 -13.95 -25.26
CA HIS A 218 2.01 -13.67 -25.39
C HIS A 218 2.86 -14.93 -25.56
N ILE A 219 2.58 -15.96 -24.76
CA ILE A 219 3.25 -17.25 -24.87
C ILE A 219 3.01 -17.86 -26.26
N ALA A 220 1.76 -17.79 -26.77
CA ALA A 220 1.42 -18.30 -28.10
C ALA A 220 2.13 -17.54 -29.24
N LEU A 221 2.19 -16.20 -29.15
CA LEU A 221 2.88 -15.38 -30.14
C LEU A 221 4.38 -15.64 -30.15
N ALA A 222 5.02 -15.67 -28.98
CA ALA A 222 6.45 -15.99 -28.83
C ALA A 222 6.78 -17.38 -29.39
N HIS A 223 5.93 -18.37 -29.13
CA HIS A 223 6.09 -19.71 -29.69
C HIS A 223 5.94 -19.72 -31.22
N SER A 224 5.01 -18.93 -31.77
CA SER A 224 4.79 -18.85 -33.22
C SER A 224 5.95 -18.20 -33.97
N THR A 225 6.57 -17.15 -33.40
CA THR A 225 7.71 -16.46 -34.00
C THR A 225 8.96 -17.31 -33.93
N ALA A 226 9.20 -18.00 -32.81
CA ALA A 226 10.28 -18.98 -32.68
C ALA A 226 10.19 -20.08 -33.75
N LYS A 227 8.99 -20.61 -34.00
CA LYS A 227 8.78 -21.68 -34.99
C LYS A 227 9.02 -21.22 -36.44
N LYS A 228 8.73 -19.96 -36.76
CA LYS A 228 9.01 -19.38 -38.09
C LYS A 228 10.51 -19.18 -38.33
N GLY A 229 11.26 -18.72 -37.32
CA GLY A 229 12.71 -18.55 -37.43
C GLY A 229 13.49 -19.85 -37.66
N ALA A 230 13.05 -20.95 -37.04
CA ALA A 230 13.67 -22.26 -37.26
C ALA A 230 13.54 -22.76 -38.71
N ARG A 231 12.39 -22.51 -39.37
CA ARG A 231 12.15 -22.97 -40.74
C ARG A 231 13.01 -22.27 -41.78
N THR A 232 13.33 -20.99 -41.56
CA THR A 232 14.17 -20.23 -42.49
C THR A 232 15.64 -20.65 -42.46
N MET A 233 16.15 -21.21 -41.35
CA MET A 233 17.53 -21.71 -41.30
C MET A 233 17.72 -23.02 -42.08
N PHE A 234 16.72 -23.90 -42.08
CA PHE A 234 16.77 -25.15 -42.85
C PHE A 234 16.58 -24.94 -44.36
N ALA A 235 15.94 -23.85 -44.77
CA ALA A 235 15.77 -23.52 -46.19
C ALA A 235 17.02 -22.86 -46.82
N ALA A 236 17.93 -22.32 -46.01
CA ALA A 236 19.15 -21.66 -46.49
C ALA A 236 20.40 -22.57 -46.52
N SER A 237 20.23 -23.87 -46.21
CA SER A 237 21.29 -24.88 -46.15
C SER A 237 21.25 -25.91 -47.29
N PHE A 238 20.44 -25.67 -48.32
CA PHE A 238 20.42 -26.38 -49.61
C PHE A 238 20.62 -25.38 -50.75
#